data_AF-A0A0W0FZA0-F1
#
_entry.id   AF-A0A0W0FZA0-F1
#
_cell.length_a   1.000
_cell.length_b   1.000
_cell.length_c   1.000
_cell.angle_alpha   90.00
_cell.angle_beta   90.00
_cell.angle_gamma   90.00
#
_symmetry.space_group_name_H-M   'P 1'
#
loop_
_entity.id
_entity.type
_entity.pdbx_description
1 polymer ?
#
loop_
_entity_poly.entity_id
_entity_poly.type
_entity_poly.pdbx_seq_one_letter_code
_entity_poly.pdbx_strand_id
1 'polypeptide(L)'
;MPIPRAIFDQIKQIIPPLNGTLHKGQSGRVGVLGGALDYTGAPFFAAMSALRFGADLSHVICSPTAASAIKSYSPDLIVHPILREDSSPESDLKSLLSRLHVLIVGPGLGREAYMLKHASLAINLAKSAGLFLVLDADALFLLGQDVSLIKGYRRVVLTPNVVEFKRLSEQVGVSPDTPADKRALKISEMLGGVTVLQKGAKDLIAIDTTGADADLRASKLEESDATREKTKELVEVDVEGGLKRCGGQGDILSGTVGTFLAWGKCYEDGAFGDGQVPPSRMPLLAAIGGSMVTRTASRVAFSKEGRGVVTQDMLPEIGKAFASVFGEDAQGQDKGKL
;
A
#
# COMPACT_ATOMS: atom_id res chain seq x y z
N MET A 1 -15.23 -3.83 17.84
CA MET A 1 -14.15 -3.75 16.85
C MET A 1 -13.57 -2.35 16.85
N PRO A 2 -12.27 -2.17 16.56
CA PRO A 2 -11.60 -0.88 16.62
C PRO A 2 -12.00 0.09 15.50
N ILE A 3 -12.87 -0.33 14.57
CA ILE A 3 -13.37 0.46 13.44
C ILE A 3 -14.88 0.26 13.26
N PRO A 4 -15.59 1.16 12.55
CA PRO A 4 -17.02 0.99 12.22
C PRO A 4 -17.32 -0.32 11.49
N ARG A 5 -18.44 -0.98 11.86
CA ARG A 5 -18.84 -2.29 11.29
C ARG A 5 -19.01 -2.24 9.78
N ALA A 6 -19.63 -1.19 9.24
CA ALA A 6 -19.83 -1.04 7.79
C ALA A 6 -18.51 -1.03 7.00
N ILE A 7 -17.48 -0.37 7.54
CA ILE A 7 -16.14 -0.35 6.93
C ILE A 7 -15.53 -1.75 7.00
N PHE A 8 -15.63 -2.41 8.15
CA PHE A 8 -15.10 -3.78 8.31
C PHE A 8 -15.75 -4.77 7.32
N ASP A 9 -17.07 -4.71 7.15
CA ASP A 9 -17.80 -5.56 6.20
C ASP A 9 -17.37 -5.28 4.75
N GLN A 10 -17.13 -4.01 4.38
CA GLN A 10 -16.58 -3.64 3.07
C GLN A 10 -15.14 -4.14 2.87
N ILE A 11 -14.29 -4.11 3.89
CA ILE A 11 -12.95 -4.70 3.80
C ILE A 11 -13.07 -6.20 3.51
N LYS A 12 -13.98 -6.93 4.16
CA LYS A 12 -14.21 -8.36 3.87
C LYS A 12 -14.73 -8.60 2.45
N GLN A 13 -15.47 -7.65 1.86
CA GLN A 13 -15.98 -7.80 0.50
C GLN A 13 -14.88 -7.80 -0.57
N ILE A 14 -13.77 -7.09 -0.33
CA ILE A 14 -12.67 -6.96 -1.29
C ILE A 14 -11.60 -8.04 -1.14
N ILE A 15 -11.76 -9.00 -0.22
CA ILE A 15 -10.86 -10.14 -0.05
C ILE A 15 -11.33 -11.28 -0.98
N PRO A 16 -10.44 -11.89 -1.77
CA PRO A 16 -10.80 -12.95 -2.70
C PRO A 16 -11.25 -14.22 -1.96
N PRO A 17 -12.23 -14.97 -2.48
CA PRO A 17 -12.58 -16.26 -1.94
C PRO A 17 -11.55 -17.33 -2.33
N LEU A 18 -11.12 -18.13 -1.36
CA LEU A 18 -10.32 -19.35 -1.50
C LEU A 18 -11.24 -20.58 -1.68
N ASN A 19 -12.09 -20.53 -2.71
CA ASN A 19 -13.03 -21.62 -3.08
C ASN A 19 -12.53 -22.46 -4.28
N GLY A 20 -11.33 -22.18 -4.79
CA GLY A 20 -10.72 -22.90 -5.92
C GLY A 20 -11.21 -22.47 -7.31
N THR A 21 -12.05 -21.44 -7.43
CA THR A 21 -12.54 -20.95 -8.74
C THR A 21 -11.59 -19.96 -9.40
N LEU A 22 -10.69 -19.34 -8.63
CA LEU A 22 -9.72 -18.36 -9.12
C LEU A 22 -8.43 -19.05 -9.58
N HIS A 23 -7.88 -18.59 -10.70
CA HIS A 23 -6.61 -19.02 -11.24
C HIS A 23 -5.46 -18.09 -10.83
N LYS A 24 -4.23 -18.57 -10.98
CA LYS A 24 -3.01 -17.81 -10.66
C LYS A 24 -3.01 -16.43 -11.31
N GLY A 25 -2.85 -15.41 -10.49
CA GLY A 25 -2.86 -14.00 -10.88
C GLY A 25 -4.22 -13.32 -10.74
N GLN A 26 -5.28 -14.03 -10.34
CA GLN A 26 -6.59 -13.44 -10.03
C GLN A 26 -6.78 -13.11 -8.54
N SER A 27 -5.77 -13.40 -7.70
CA SER A 27 -5.72 -13.04 -6.28
C SER A 27 -4.56 -12.07 -5.97
N GLY A 28 -4.20 -11.23 -6.93
CA GLY A 28 -3.27 -10.11 -6.72
C GLY A 28 -1.88 -10.29 -7.33
N ARG A 29 -1.41 -9.25 -8.02
CA ARG A 29 -0.07 -9.15 -8.62
C ARG A 29 0.53 -7.84 -8.17
N VAL A 30 1.51 -7.92 -7.27
CA VAL A 30 2.10 -6.79 -6.57
C VAL A 30 3.48 -6.49 -7.14
N GLY A 31 3.78 -5.21 -7.41
CA GLY A 31 5.14 -4.75 -7.67
C GLY A 31 5.68 -3.88 -6.54
N VAL A 32 6.96 -4.00 -6.25
CA VAL A 32 7.69 -3.14 -5.31
C VAL A 32 8.85 -2.50 -6.06
N LEU A 33 8.82 -1.17 -6.23
CA LEU A 33 9.91 -0.40 -6.81
C LEU A 33 10.73 0.26 -5.71
N GLY A 34 12.00 -0.11 -5.65
CA GLY A 34 12.95 0.34 -4.65
C GLY A 34 14.28 -0.37 -4.80
N GLY A 35 14.98 -0.68 -3.70
CA GLY A 35 16.24 -1.41 -3.75
C GLY A 35 17.37 -0.67 -4.46
N ALA A 36 17.83 0.41 -3.85
CA ALA A 36 19.11 1.06 -4.16
C ALA A 36 20.29 0.28 -3.57
N LEU A 37 21.52 0.75 -3.84
CA LEU A 37 22.78 0.07 -3.56
C LEU A 37 22.83 -0.62 -2.18
N ASP A 38 22.55 0.14 -1.11
CA ASP A 38 22.67 -0.35 0.27
C ASP A 38 21.35 -0.88 0.86
N TYR A 39 20.22 -0.67 0.17
CA TYR A 39 18.88 -0.85 0.74
C TYR A 39 18.13 -2.05 0.16
N THR A 40 18.65 -3.25 0.41
CA THR A 40 18.08 -4.52 -0.10
C THR A 40 16.97 -5.09 0.78
N GLY A 41 16.99 -4.81 2.09
CA GLY A 41 16.05 -5.41 3.06
C GLY A 41 14.63 -4.87 2.94
N ALA A 42 14.45 -3.56 2.83
CA ALA A 42 13.16 -2.91 2.72
C ALA A 42 12.29 -3.42 1.54
N PRO A 43 12.78 -3.45 0.28
CA PRO A 43 11.99 -3.98 -0.82
C PRO A 43 11.69 -5.48 -0.67
N PHE A 44 12.58 -6.25 -0.04
CA PHE A 44 12.32 -7.65 0.30
C PHE A 44 11.16 -7.78 1.29
N PHE A 45 11.17 -7.04 2.40
CA PHE A 45 10.11 -7.13 3.40
C PHE A 45 8.76 -6.74 2.81
N ALA A 46 8.68 -5.65 2.03
CA ALA A 46 7.43 -5.27 1.38
C ALA A 46 6.92 -6.34 0.42
N ALA A 47 7.79 -6.88 -0.44
CA ALA A 47 7.41 -7.88 -1.43
C ALA A 47 7.05 -9.24 -0.81
N MET A 48 7.81 -9.67 0.20
CA MET A 48 7.57 -10.93 0.91
C MET A 48 6.33 -10.86 1.80
N SER A 49 6.07 -9.70 2.43
CA SER A 49 4.83 -9.48 3.17
C SER A 49 3.61 -9.59 2.26
N ALA A 50 3.69 -9.10 1.02
CA ALA A 50 2.59 -9.26 0.07
C ALA A 50 2.29 -10.74 -0.23
N LEU A 51 3.31 -11.56 -0.49
CA LEU A 51 3.14 -13.01 -0.69
C LEU A 51 2.58 -13.70 0.55
N ARG A 52 3.17 -13.43 1.72
CA ARG A 52 2.74 -14.03 3.00
C ARG A 52 1.32 -13.62 3.39
N PHE A 53 0.86 -12.47 2.91
CA PHE A 53 -0.49 -11.98 3.16
C PHE A 53 -1.52 -12.57 2.19
N GLY A 54 -1.12 -12.95 0.97
CA GLY A 54 -1.97 -13.70 0.04
C GLY A 54 -1.99 -13.17 -1.40
N ALA A 55 -1.02 -12.34 -1.80
CA ALA A 55 -0.82 -12.05 -3.23
C ALA A 55 -0.29 -13.29 -3.97
N ASP A 56 -0.79 -13.54 -5.18
CA ASP A 56 -0.32 -14.68 -6.01
C ASP A 56 1.11 -14.49 -6.52
N LEU A 57 1.46 -13.25 -6.86
CA LEU A 57 2.74 -12.89 -7.45
C LEU A 57 3.24 -11.59 -6.84
N SER A 58 4.55 -11.56 -6.53
CA SER A 58 5.23 -10.39 -6.00
C SER A 58 6.52 -10.15 -6.77
N HIS A 59 6.62 -8.95 -7.34
CA HIS A 59 7.70 -8.52 -8.20
C HIS A 59 8.52 -7.45 -7.48
N VAL A 60 9.84 -7.55 -7.52
CA VAL A 60 10.74 -6.48 -7.03
C VAL A 60 11.42 -5.84 -8.23
N ILE A 61 11.28 -4.52 -8.37
CA ILE A 61 11.89 -3.70 -9.42
C ILE A 61 13.00 -2.89 -8.76
N CYS A 62 14.25 -3.21 -9.06
CA CYS A 62 15.38 -2.66 -8.31
C CYS A 62 16.60 -2.34 -9.18
N SER A 63 17.59 -1.71 -8.55
CA SER A 63 18.91 -1.54 -9.13
C SER A 63 19.60 -2.91 -9.29
N PRO A 64 20.39 -3.13 -10.37
CA PRO A 64 21.16 -4.36 -10.52
C PRO A 64 22.06 -4.69 -9.33
N THR A 65 22.55 -3.67 -8.61
CA THR A 65 23.43 -3.85 -7.45
C THR A 65 22.71 -4.49 -6.26
N ALA A 66 21.43 -4.18 -6.06
CA ALA A 66 20.60 -4.75 -4.99
C ALA A 66 20.07 -6.16 -5.33
N ALA A 67 19.99 -6.50 -6.62
CA ALA A 67 19.21 -7.63 -7.10
C ALA A 67 19.75 -8.99 -6.63
N SER A 68 21.08 -9.17 -6.58
CA SER A 68 21.67 -10.45 -6.15
C SER A 68 21.33 -10.77 -4.70
N ALA A 69 21.42 -9.77 -3.82
CA ALA A 69 21.06 -9.93 -2.42
C ALA A 69 19.57 -10.27 -2.25
N ILE A 70 18.68 -9.51 -2.90
CA ILE A 70 17.22 -9.73 -2.79
C ILE A 70 16.83 -11.13 -3.31
N LYS A 71 17.38 -11.58 -4.44
CA LYS A 71 17.15 -12.93 -4.98
C LYS A 71 17.60 -14.03 -4.02
N SER A 72 18.66 -13.79 -3.24
CA SER A 72 19.18 -14.77 -2.28
C SER A 72 18.28 -14.94 -1.05
N TYR A 73 17.42 -13.96 -0.74
CA TYR A 73 16.55 -14.02 0.44
C TYR A 73 15.35 -14.95 0.25
N SER A 74 14.82 -15.08 -0.97
CA SER A 74 13.74 -16.03 -1.28
C SER A 74 13.64 -16.33 -2.77
N PRO A 75 13.42 -17.61 -3.16
CA PRO A 75 13.18 -17.99 -4.54
C PRO A 75 11.76 -17.65 -5.04
N ASP A 76 10.82 -17.31 -4.15
CA ASP A 76 9.43 -17.01 -4.51
C ASP A 76 9.27 -15.61 -5.14
N LEU A 77 10.23 -14.71 -4.90
CA LEU A 77 10.21 -13.35 -5.43
C LEU A 77 10.69 -13.28 -6.87
N ILE A 78 9.96 -12.55 -7.72
CA ILE A 78 10.37 -12.27 -9.10
C ILE A 78 11.11 -10.94 -9.13
N VAL A 79 12.45 -10.98 -9.21
CA VAL A 79 13.31 -9.79 -9.11
C VAL A 79 13.78 -9.30 -10.48
N HIS A 80 13.47 -8.04 -10.80
CA HIS A 80 13.73 -7.33 -12.05
C HIS A 80 14.81 -6.24 -11.86
N PRO A 81 16.09 -6.53 -12.19
CA PRO A 81 17.21 -5.60 -12.04
C PRO A 81 17.27 -4.56 -13.17
N ILE A 82 16.20 -3.79 -13.37
CA ILE A 82 16.06 -2.91 -14.54
C ILE A 82 16.37 -1.43 -14.23
N LEU A 83 16.50 -1.04 -12.96
CA LEU A 83 16.74 0.37 -12.58
C LEU A 83 18.24 0.72 -12.68
N ARG A 84 18.74 0.84 -13.92
CA ARG A 84 20.14 1.19 -14.18
C ARG A 84 20.34 2.70 -14.24
N GLU A 85 21.49 3.18 -13.83
CA GLU A 85 21.84 4.61 -13.94
C GLU A 85 22.11 5.03 -15.40
N ASP A 86 22.67 4.13 -16.19
CA ASP A 86 23.13 4.36 -17.58
C ASP A 86 22.03 4.30 -18.65
N SER A 87 20.79 3.94 -18.28
CA SER A 87 19.72 3.69 -19.24
C SER A 87 18.33 3.95 -18.67
N SER A 88 17.37 4.23 -19.56
CA SER A 88 15.96 4.41 -19.17
C SER A 88 15.24 3.06 -19.12
N PRO A 89 14.58 2.70 -18.02
CA PRO A 89 13.83 1.45 -17.90
C PRO A 89 12.41 1.54 -18.49
N GLU A 90 12.08 2.56 -19.27
CA GLU A 90 10.69 2.87 -19.68
C GLU A 90 9.98 1.71 -20.38
N SER A 91 10.61 1.05 -21.35
CA SER A 91 10.01 -0.08 -22.07
C SER A 91 9.76 -1.28 -21.17
N ASP A 92 10.72 -1.59 -20.30
CA ASP A 92 10.63 -2.70 -19.35
C ASP A 92 9.57 -2.43 -18.28
N LEU A 93 9.52 -1.19 -17.76
CA LEU A 93 8.47 -0.75 -16.84
C LEU A 93 7.09 -0.85 -17.49
N LYS A 94 6.90 -0.35 -18.72
CA LYS A 94 5.61 -0.47 -19.44
C LYS A 94 5.17 -1.93 -19.55
N SER A 95 6.08 -2.82 -19.97
CA SER A 95 5.81 -4.25 -20.11
C SER A 95 5.45 -4.92 -18.78
N LEU A 96 6.17 -4.58 -17.71
CA LEU A 96 5.95 -5.16 -16.39
C LEU A 96 4.68 -4.62 -15.73
N LEU A 97 4.49 -3.30 -15.70
CA LEU A 97 3.34 -2.64 -15.06
C LEU A 97 2.01 -3.06 -15.69
N SER A 98 1.98 -3.39 -16.99
CA SER A 98 0.78 -3.89 -17.67
C SER A 98 0.18 -5.18 -17.07
N ARG A 99 0.95 -5.89 -16.25
CA ARG A 99 0.55 -7.17 -15.63
C ARG A 99 0.32 -7.03 -14.13
N LEU A 100 0.57 -5.86 -13.54
CA LEU A 100 0.42 -5.64 -12.10
C LEU A 100 -0.92 -4.99 -11.79
N HIS A 101 -1.41 -5.22 -10.58
CA HIS A 101 -2.60 -4.57 -10.05
C HIS A 101 -2.25 -3.32 -9.21
N VAL A 102 -1.09 -3.37 -8.59
CA VAL A 102 -0.60 -2.35 -7.66
C VAL A 102 0.92 -2.21 -7.80
N LEU A 103 1.41 -0.99 -7.60
CA LEU A 103 2.83 -0.69 -7.46
C LEU A 103 3.08 0.01 -6.12
N ILE A 104 3.88 -0.63 -5.27
CA ILE A 104 4.45 -0.03 -4.06
C ILE A 104 5.75 0.66 -4.48
N VAL A 105 5.93 1.92 -4.12
CA VAL A 105 7.13 2.70 -4.46
C VAL A 105 7.72 3.25 -3.17
N GLY A 106 9.04 3.12 -3.02
CA GLY A 106 9.77 3.73 -1.91
C GLY A 106 10.59 2.81 -1.01
N PRO A 107 10.19 1.54 -0.73
CA PRO A 107 10.97 0.63 0.11
C PRO A 107 12.42 0.48 -0.37
N GLY A 108 13.36 1.11 0.33
CA GLY A 108 14.77 1.13 -0.05
C GLY A 108 15.07 1.87 -1.36
N LEU A 109 14.23 2.81 -1.79
CA LEU A 109 14.42 3.56 -3.04
C LEU A 109 15.70 4.42 -3.03
N GLY A 110 16.08 4.95 -1.87
CA GLY A 110 17.18 5.89 -1.76
C GLY A 110 16.85 7.25 -2.37
N ARG A 111 17.86 8.13 -2.42
CA ARG A 111 17.72 9.52 -2.90
C ARG A 111 18.68 9.88 -4.02
N GLU A 112 19.30 8.88 -4.62
CA GLU A 112 20.11 9.02 -5.83
C GLU A 112 19.22 9.57 -6.97
N ALA A 113 19.74 10.55 -7.73
CA ALA A 113 18.93 11.27 -8.71
C ALA A 113 18.31 10.34 -9.78
N TYR A 114 19.04 9.31 -10.23
CA TYR A 114 18.51 8.36 -11.21
C TYR A 114 17.40 7.48 -10.63
N MET A 115 17.51 7.05 -9.37
CA MET A 115 16.46 6.28 -8.68
C MET A 115 15.17 7.08 -8.52
N LEU A 116 15.29 8.35 -8.10
CA LEU A 116 14.14 9.26 -7.99
C LEU A 116 13.48 9.51 -9.35
N LYS A 117 14.28 9.71 -10.41
CA LYS A 117 13.78 9.86 -11.78
C LYS A 117 13.02 8.62 -12.25
N HIS A 118 13.56 7.43 -12.00
CA HIS A 118 12.91 6.16 -12.37
C HIS A 118 11.63 5.91 -11.57
N ALA A 119 11.59 6.29 -10.29
CA ALA A 119 10.37 6.24 -9.49
C ALA A 119 9.29 7.18 -10.04
N SER A 120 9.63 8.43 -10.39
CA SER A 120 8.68 9.36 -11.04
C SER A 120 8.14 8.80 -12.35
N LEU A 121 9.02 8.23 -13.18
CA LEU A 121 8.62 7.57 -14.43
C LEU A 121 7.64 6.43 -14.17
N ALA A 122 7.97 5.53 -13.25
CA ALA A 122 7.12 4.39 -12.91
C ALA A 122 5.75 4.81 -12.35
N ILE A 123 5.71 5.85 -11.50
CA ILE A 123 4.45 6.40 -10.98
C ILE A 123 3.58 6.93 -12.12
N ASN A 124 4.14 7.68 -13.07
CA ASN A 124 3.40 8.20 -14.22
C ASN A 124 2.89 7.09 -15.15
N LEU A 125 3.70 6.06 -15.39
CA LEU A 125 3.28 4.90 -16.18
C LEU A 125 2.17 4.10 -15.48
N ALA A 126 2.29 3.88 -14.17
CA ALA A 126 1.29 3.19 -13.38
C ALA A 126 -0.05 3.93 -13.35
N LYS A 127 -0.02 5.27 -13.19
CA LYS A 127 -1.21 6.14 -13.33
C LYS A 127 -1.88 5.98 -14.69
N SER A 128 -1.08 6.04 -15.76
CA SER A 128 -1.58 5.92 -17.13
C SER A 128 -2.28 4.57 -17.38
N ALA A 129 -1.79 3.52 -16.72
CA ALA A 129 -2.35 2.16 -16.76
C ALA A 129 -3.46 1.90 -15.72
N GLY A 130 -3.81 2.87 -14.86
CA GLY A 130 -4.88 2.73 -13.87
C GLY A 130 -4.55 1.82 -12.69
N LEU A 131 -3.26 1.61 -12.39
CA LEU A 131 -2.82 0.79 -11.25
C LEU A 131 -3.05 1.53 -9.94
N PHE A 132 -3.28 0.76 -8.87
CA PHE A 132 -3.18 1.31 -7.52
C PHE A 132 -1.71 1.57 -7.14
N LEU A 133 -1.51 2.54 -6.24
CA LEU A 133 -0.19 2.94 -5.76
C LEU A 133 -0.14 2.96 -4.24
N VAL A 134 1.00 2.50 -3.69
CA VAL A 134 1.39 2.76 -2.30
C VAL A 134 2.68 3.55 -2.33
N LEU A 135 2.69 4.76 -1.76
CA LEU A 135 3.92 5.55 -1.63
C LEU A 135 4.38 5.54 -0.18
N ASP A 136 5.56 4.95 0.05
CA ASP A 136 6.18 4.83 1.38
C ASP A 136 7.60 5.40 1.36
N ALA A 137 8.17 5.65 2.54
CA ALA A 137 9.57 6.03 2.72
C ALA A 137 10.05 7.16 1.76
N ASP A 138 11.09 6.92 0.96
CA ASP A 138 11.66 7.95 0.07
C ASP A 138 10.77 8.30 -1.14
N ALA A 139 9.72 7.52 -1.44
CA ALA A 139 8.71 7.98 -2.39
C ALA A 139 7.91 9.16 -1.84
N LEU A 140 7.75 9.26 -0.52
CA LEU A 140 7.16 10.42 0.15
C LEU A 140 8.12 11.62 0.16
N PHE A 141 9.43 11.37 0.16
CA PHE A 141 10.42 12.43 -0.06
C PHE A 141 10.32 12.99 -1.48
N LEU A 142 10.22 12.12 -2.49
CA LEU A 142 9.99 12.50 -3.89
C LEU A 142 8.70 13.29 -4.06
N LEU A 143 7.59 12.79 -3.51
CA LEU A 143 6.29 13.48 -3.54
C LEU A 143 6.36 14.87 -2.92
N GLY A 144 7.16 15.03 -1.88
CA GLY A 144 7.40 16.31 -1.23
C GLY A 144 8.06 17.37 -2.11
N GLN A 145 8.76 16.95 -3.17
CA GLN A 145 9.37 17.85 -4.15
C GLN A 145 8.40 18.21 -5.28
N ASP A 146 7.49 17.28 -5.62
CA ASP A 146 6.49 17.47 -6.65
C ASP A 146 5.18 16.74 -6.30
N VAL A 147 4.25 17.50 -5.71
CA VAL A 147 2.92 16.99 -5.35
C VAL A 147 2.06 16.66 -6.56
N SER A 148 2.35 17.26 -7.73
CA SER A 148 1.58 17.04 -8.96
C SER A 148 1.70 15.60 -9.47
N LEU A 149 2.73 14.88 -9.03
CA LEU A 149 2.98 13.49 -9.37
C LEU A 149 1.78 12.59 -9.09
N ILE A 150 1.02 12.86 -8.03
CA ILE A 150 -0.18 12.09 -7.65
C ILE A 150 -1.42 12.94 -7.34
N LYS A 151 -1.33 14.27 -7.40
CA LYS A 151 -2.48 15.15 -7.15
C LYS A 151 -3.67 14.76 -8.03
N GLY A 152 -4.82 14.55 -7.40
CA GLY A 152 -6.07 14.16 -8.04
C GLY A 152 -6.17 12.67 -8.40
N TYR A 153 -5.11 11.87 -8.25
CA TYR A 153 -5.13 10.44 -8.55
C TYR A 153 -5.57 9.63 -7.32
N ARG A 154 -6.86 9.30 -7.26
CA ARG A 154 -7.51 8.70 -6.09
C ARG A 154 -7.14 7.24 -5.81
N ARG A 155 -6.34 6.59 -6.66
CA ARG A 155 -5.90 5.20 -6.50
C ARG A 155 -4.58 5.08 -5.70
N VAL A 156 -4.38 5.95 -4.72
CA VAL A 156 -3.10 6.10 -3.99
C VAL A 156 -3.33 6.01 -2.48
N VAL A 157 -2.45 5.26 -1.80
CA VAL A 157 -2.27 5.30 -0.35
C VAL A 157 -0.88 5.85 -0.03
N LEU A 158 -0.83 6.92 0.77
CA LEU A 158 0.41 7.41 1.37
C LEU A 158 0.57 6.80 2.76
N THR A 159 1.77 6.33 3.11
CA THR A 159 2.02 5.70 4.42
C THR A 159 3.07 6.44 5.27
N PRO A 160 2.98 7.76 5.49
CA PRO A 160 4.02 8.50 6.19
C PRO A 160 4.14 8.12 7.68
N ASN A 161 5.38 8.01 8.16
CA ASN A 161 5.68 8.03 9.59
C ASN A 161 5.55 9.45 10.17
N VAL A 162 5.72 9.62 11.47
CA VAL A 162 5.56 10.94 12.15
C VAL A 162 6.44 12.03 11.52
N VAL A 163 7.69 11.71 11.14
CA VAL A 163 8.63 12.67 10.56
C VAL A 163 8.26 12.97 9.11
N GLU A 164 7.98 11.93 8.32
CA GLU A 164 7.54 12.05 6.92
C GLU A 164 6.23 12.82 6.81
N PHE A 165 5.30 12.61 7.73
CA PHE A 165 4.00 13.27 7.76
C PHE A 165 4.15 14.76 8.03
N LYS A 166 5.00 15.14 9.00
CA LYS A 166 5.29 16.55 9.27
C LYS A 166 5.87 17.23 8.03
N ARG A 167 6.87 16.61 7.41
CA ARG A 167 7.51 17.13 6.19
C ARG A 167 6.50 17.25 5.03
N LEU A 168 5.68 16.23 4.80
CA LEU A 168 4.65 16.24 3.78
C LEU A 168 3.60 17.33 4.04
N SER A 169 3.17 17.50 5.30
CA SER A 169 2.24 18.56 5.71
C SER A 169 2.77 19.96 5.36
N GLU A 170 4.07 20.20 5.58
CA GLU A 170 4.73 21.47 5.25
C GLU A 170 4.83 21.66 3.73
N GLN A 171 5.23 20.60 2.99
CA GLN A 171 5.41 20.64 1.53
C GLN A 171 4.09 20.80 0.76
N VAL A 172 3.00 20.20 1.26
CA VAL A 172 1.64 20.41 0.72
C VAL A 172 1.11 21.81 1.06
N GLY A 173 1.70 22.50 2.03
CA GLY A 173 1.28 23.85 2.44
C GLY A 173 0.11 23.86 3.43
N VAL A 174 -0.04 22.81 4.24
CA VAL A 174 -1.05 22.79 5.32
C VAL A 174 -0.67 23.83 6.37
N SER A 175 -1.64 24.70 6.72
CA SER A 175 -1.43 25.73 7.74
C SER A 175 -0.95 25.14 9.08
N PRO A 176 0.07 25.73 9.73
CA PRO A 176 0.51 25.33 11.07
C PRO A 176 -0.60 25.39 12.13
N ASP A 177 -1.61 26.24 11.94
CA ASP A 177 -2.75 26.38 12.86
C ASP A 177 -3.78 25.26 12.71
N THR A 178 -3.63 24.40 11.69
CA THR A 178 -4.52 23.25 11.49
C THR A 178 -4.38 22.28 12.66
N PRO A 179 -5.48 21.94 13.37
CA PRO A 179 -5.47 20.98 14.47
C PRO A 179 -4.84 19.65 14.05
N ALA A 180 -4.03 19.05 14.93
CA ALA A 180 -3.21 17.87 14.61
C ALA A 180 -4.04 16.69 14.07
N ASP A 181 -5.22 16.47 14.65
CA ASP A 181 -6.21 15.45 14.27
C ASP A 181 -6.87 15.70 12.90
N LYS A 182 -6.82 16.95 12.39
CA LYS A 182 -7.40 17.34 11.10
C LYS A 182 -6.39 17.42 9.96
N ARG A 183 -5.08 17.37 10.26
CA ARG A 183 -4.03 17.52 9.25
C ARG A 183 -4.08 16.44 8.18
N ALA A 184 -4.33 15.18 8.55
CA ALA A 184 -4.38 14.09 7.58
C ALA A 184 -5.52 14.27 6.57
N LEU A 185 -6.70 14.69 7.04
CA LEU A 185 -7.82 15.08 6.18
C LEU A 185 -7.44 16.25 5.27
N LYS A 186 -6.76 17.27 5.80
CA LYS A 186 -6.38 18.44 5.00
C LYS A 186 -5.38 18.10 3.91
N ILE A 187 -4.38 17.25 4.20
CA ILE A 187 -3.46 16.72 3.19
C ILE A 187 -4.22 15.95 2.12
N SER A 188 -5.15 15.07 2.51
CA SER A 188 -5.98 14.31 1.56
C SER A 188 -6.78 15.23 0.63
N GLU A 189 -7.43 16.24 1.19
CA GLU A 189 -8.22 17.25 0.46
C GLU A 189 -7.34 18.00 -0.57
N MET A 190 -6.19 18.50 -0.13
CA MET A 190 -5.27 19.30 -0.96
C MET A 190 -4.55 18.47 -2.03
N LEU A 191 -4.42 17.16 -1.82
CA LEU A 191 -3.91 16.21 -2.81
C LEU A 191 -5.02 15.65 -3.73
N GLY A 192 -6.26 16.15 -3.63
CA GLY A 192 -7.35 15.78 -4.52
C GLY A 192 -8.03 14.45 -4.19
N GLY A 193 -8.09 14.08 -2.91
CA GLY A 193 -8.78 12.87 -2.44
C GLY A 193 -7.88 11.63 -2.35
N VAL A 194 -6.58 11.82 -2.15
CA VAL A 194 -5.61 10.73 -1.94
C VAL A 194 -5.72 10.23 -0.50
N THR A 195 -5.72 8.90 -0.28
CA THR A 195 -5.75 8.35 1.08
C THR A 195 -4.42 8.55 1.80
N VAL A 196 -4.49 9.02 3.04
CA VAL A 196 -3.33 9.23 3.91
C VAL A 196 -3.44 8.31 5.14
N LEU A 197 -2.51 7.37 5.26
CA LEU A 197 -2.31 6.52 6.44
C LEU A 197 -1.17 7.13 7.27
N GLN A 198 -1.52 7.99 8.22
CA GLN A 198 -0.57 8.58 9.16
C GLN A 198 -0.20 7.55 10.23
N LYS A 199 1.02 7.01 10.16
CA LYS A 199 1.52 6.00 11.12
C LYS A 199 1.80 6.65 12.48
N GLY A 200 1.34 6.01 13.57
CA GLY A 200 1.48 6.58 14.91
C GLY A 200 1.48 5.55 16.05
N ALA A 201 1.15 6.01 17.26
CA ALA A 201 0.75 5.12 18.35
C ALA A 201 -0.55 4.42 17.97
N LYS A 202 -1.49 5.22 17.47
CA LYS A 202 -2.66 4.82 16.69
C LYS A 202 -2.47 5.33 15.27
N ASP A 203 -2.97 4.59 14.28
CA ASP A 203 -2.89 5.06 12.90
C ASP A 203 -4.14 5.88 12.58
N LEU A 204 -3.95 7.06 12.00
CA LEU A 204 -5.04 7.88 11.50
C LEU A 204 -5.12 7.73 9.99
N ILE A 205 -6.26 7.29 9.49
CA ILE A 205 -6.47 6.99 8.08
C ILE A 205 -7.53 7.95 7.56
N ALA A 206 -7.11 8.83 6.66
CA ALA A 206 -7.93 9.95 6.20
C ALA A 206 -8.15 9.88 4.69
N ILE A 207 -9.39 10.19 4.29
CA ILE A 207 -9.75 10.48 2.91
C ILE A 207 -10.70 11.68 2.88
N ASP A 208 -10.42 12.65 2.01
CA ASP A 208 -11.29 13.80 1.77
C ASP A 208 -11.34 14.10 0.26
N THR A 209 -12.39 13.62 -0.39
CA THR A 209 -12.63 13.83 -1.83
C THR A 209 -13.49 15.07 -2.11
N THR A 210 -13.78 15.87 -1.09
CA THR A 210 -14.70 17.02 -1.20
C THR A 210 -14.05 18.28 -1.75
N GLY A 211 -12.71 18.31 -1.85
CA GLY A 211 -11.94 19.39 -2.42
C GLY A 211 -12.10 19.54 -3.95
N ALA A 212 -11.81 20.73 -4.47
CA ALA A 212 -11.94 21.06 -5.88
C ALA A 212 -10.85 20.44 -6.78
N ASP A 213 -9.77 19.94 -6.17
CA ASP A 213 -8.57 19.43 -6.84
C ASP A 213 -8.68 17.95 -7.28
N ALA A 214 -9.86 17.34 -7.16
CA ALA A 214 -10.03 15.94 -7.56
C ALA A 214 -10.12 15.78 -9.09
N ASP A 215 -9.26 14.92 -9.66
CA ASP A 215 -9.24 14.60 -11.09
C ASP A 215 -9.78 13.17 -11.33
N LEU A 216 -11.05 13.11 -11.75
CA LEU A 216 -11.75 11.87 -12.02
C LEU A 216 -11.20 11.14 -13.25
N ARG A 217 -10.81 11.90 -14.29
CA ARG A 217 -10.29 11.34 -15.55
C ARG A 217 -8.92 10.70 -15.33
N ALA A 218 -8.04 11.39 -14.61
CA ALA A 218 -6.73 10.85 -14.25
C ALA A 218 -6.87 9.58 -13.39
N SER A 219 -7.90 9.52 -12.53
CA SER A 219 -8.20 8.38 -11.67
C SER A 219 -8.84 7.18 -12.37
N LYS A 220 -9.19 7.30 -13.66
CA LYS A 220 -9.96 6.29 -14.41
C LYS A 220 -11.28 5.94 -13.69
N LEU A 221 -12.00 6.98 -13.27
CA LEU A 221 -13.30 6.89 -12.60
C LEU A 221 -14.38 7.57 -13.46
N GLU A 222 -15.57 6.98 -13.50
CA GLU A 222 -16.73 7.55 -14.20
C GLU A 222 -17.41 8.65 -13.36
N GLU A 223 -18.15 9.56 -13.99
CA GLU A 223 -18.77 10.72 -13.33
C GLU A 223 -19.88 10.31 -12.33
N SER A 224 -20.56 9.18 -12.58
CA SER A 224 -21.51 8.58 -11.64
C SER A 224 -20.83 8.06 -10.37
N ASP A 225 -19.60 7.55 -10.50
CA ASP A 225 -18.82 7.07 -9.36
C ASP A 225 -18.37 8.27 -8.52
N ALA A 226 -17.89 9.33 -9.16
CA ALA A 226 -17.47 10.55 -8.48
C ALA A 226 -18.50 11.13 -7.49
N THR A 227 -19.79 11.05 -7.85
CA THR A 227 -20.89 11.54 -7.00
C THR A 227 -21.14 10.62 -5.80
N ARG A 228 -21.08 9.30 -6.01
CA ARG A 228 -21.16 8.28 -4.93
C ARG A 228 -19.96 8.34 -3.98
N GLU A 229 -18.86 8.88 -4.46
CA GLU A 229 -17.55 8.89 -3.81
C GLU A 229 -17.21 10.19 -3.09
N LYS A 230 -18.12 11.18 -3.05
CA LYS A 230 -17.94 12.40 -2.27
C LYS A 230 -17.94 12.04 -0.78
N THR A 231 -16.76 11.94 -0.19
CA THR A 231 -16.56 11.46 1.17
C THR A 231 -15.51 12.28 1.91
N LYS A 232 -15.70 12.37 3.22
CA LYS A 232 -14.77 12.94 4.17
C LYS A 232 -14.77 12.04 5.40
N GLU A 233 -13.79 11.16 5.49
CA GLU A 233 -13.71 10.12 6.52
C GLU A 233 -12.33 10.14 7.18
N LEU A 234 -12.34 10.07 8.51
CA LEU A 234 -11.16 9.89 9.34
C LEU A 234 -11.41 8.69 10.25
N VAL A 235 -10.59 7.66 10.09
CA VAL A 235 -10.69 6.41 10.86
C VAL A 235 -9.44 6.25 11.70
N GLU A 236 -9.63 6.08 13.00
CA GLU A 236 -8.55 5.72 13.92
C GLU A 236 -8.46 4.19 14.00
N VAL A 237 -7.27 3.63 13.71
CA VAL A 237 -6.97 2.22 13.91
C VAL A 237 -6.13 2.07 15.18
N ASP A 238 -6.80 1.62 16.25
CA ASP A 238 -6.21 1.39 17.58
C ASP A 238 -6.07 -0.11 17.90
N VAL A 239 -5.75 -0.90 16.88
CA VAL A 239 -5.35 -2.31 17.12
C VAL A 239 -4.03 -2.31 17.88
N GLU A 240 -4.00 -3.06 18.97
CA GLU A 240 -2.81 -3.24 19.78
C GLU A 240 -1.65 -3.83 18.94
N GLY A 241 -0.53 -3.12 18.90
CA GLY A 241 0.70 -3.55 18.26
C GLY A 241 1.73 -4.09 19.25
N GLY A 242 2.87 -4.57 18.75
CA GLY A 242 4.01 -4.91 19.59
C GLY A 242 4.65 -3.65 20.20
N LEU A 243 5.27 -3.80 21.38
CA LEU A 243 5.92 -2.67 22.06
C LEU A 243 7.28 -2.30 21.44
N LYS A 244 7.92 -3.25 20.75
CA LYS A 244 9.19 -3.02 20.04
C LYS A 244 8.90 -2.57 18.61
N ARG A 245 9.54 -1.47 18.20
CA ARG A 245 9.56 -1.03 16.80
C ARG A 245 10.73 -1.67 16.07
N CYS A 246 10.43 -2.44 15.03
CA CYS A 246 11.41 -3.01 14.12
C CYS A 246 11.61 -2.08 12.92
N GLY A 247 12.83 -2.01 12.37
CA GLY A 247 13.18 -1.08 11.30
C GLY A 247 12.29 -1.22 10.05
N GLY A 248 11.99 -2.45 9.64
CA GLY A 248 11.16 -2.73 8.44
C GLY A 248 9.67 -2.96 8.70
N GLN A 249 9.14 -2.55 9.86
CA GLN A 249 7.70 -2.68 10.12
C GLN A 249 6.84 -1.88 9.13
N GLY A 250 7.36 -0.75 8.64
CA GLY A 250 6.71 0.04 7.57
C GLY A 250 6.64 -0.71 6.24
N ASP A 251 7.67 -1.52 5.92
CA ASP A 251 7.68 -2.33 4.70
C ASP A 251 6.61 -3.42 4.76
N ILE A 252 6.39 -4.04 5.93
CA ILE A 252 5.29 -4.99 6.13
C ILE A 252 3.93 -4.31 5.92
N LEU A 253 3.78 -3.08 6.41
CA LEU A 253 2.56 -2.30 6.20
C LEU A 253 2.34 -2.03 4.70
N SER A 254 3.35 -1.55 3.98
CA SER A 254 3.19 -1.26 2.56
C SER A 254 2.89 -2.52 1.73
N GLY A 255 3.49 -3.67 2.08
CA GLY A 255 3.17 -4.97 1.48
C GLY A 255 1.73 -5.44 1.72
N THR A 256 1.23 -5.33 2.96
CA THR A 256 -0.16 -5.71 3.30
C THR A 256 -1.18 -4.77 2.68
N VAL A 257 -0.96 -3.45 2.73
CA VAL A 257 -1.79 -2.44 2.04
C VAL A 257 -1.79 -2.68 0.53
N GLY A 258 -0.63 -2.93 -0.07
CA GLY A 258 -0.51 -3.21 -1.49
C GLY A 258 -1.30 -4.46 -1.89
N THR A 259 -1.28 -5.50 -1.07
CA THR A 259 -2.05 -6.72 -1.35
C THR A 259 -3.55 -6.49 -1.29
N PHE A 260 -4.06 -5.74 -0.30
CA PHE A 260 -5.46 -5.34 -0.28
C PHE A 260 -5.86 -4.52 -1.52
N LEU A 261 -5.00 -3.61 -1.97
CA LEU A 261 -5.22 -2.86 -3.21
C LEU A 261 -5.22 -3.78 -4.44
N ALA A 262 -4.35 -4.79 -4.46
CA ALA A 262 -4.32 -5.78 -5.53
C ALA A 262 -5.59 -6.62 -5.57
N TRP A 263 -6.12 -7.02 -4.41
CA TRP A 263 -7.42 -7.69 -4.31
C TRP A 263 -8.56 -6.76 -4.70
N GLY A 264 -8.52 -5.48 -4.27
CA GLY A 264 -9.48 -4.46 -4.70
C GLY A 264 -9.50 -4.26 -6.21
N LYS A 265 -8.35 -4.33 -6.88
CA LYS A 265 -8.29 -4.30 -8.35
C LYS A 265 -8.86 -5.57 -8.99
N CYS A 266 -8.59 -6.75 -8.43
CA CYS A 266 -9.19 -8.00 -8.91
C CYS A 266 -10.72 -7.99 -8.74
N TYR A 267 -11.21 -7.42 -7.63
CA TYR A 267 -12.63 -7.18 -7.37
C TYR A 267 -13.21 -6.23 -8.43
N GLU A 268 -12.57 -5.09 -8.68
CA GLU A 268 -12.97 -4.12 -9.71
C GLU A 268 -12.99 -4.74 -11.12
N ASP A 269 -11.99 -5.55 -11.46
CA ASP A 269 -11.88 -6.21 -12.77
C ASP A 269 -12.87 -7.38 -12.94
N GLY A 270 -13.71 -7.64 -11.93
CA GLY A 270 -14.77 -8.65 -11.99
C GLY A 270 -14.29 -10.09 -11.78
N ALA A 271 -13.08 -10.31 -11.25
CA ALA A 271 -12.60 -11.66 -10.95
C ALA A 271 -13.47 -12.35 -9.89
N PHE A 272 -13.93 -11.59 -8.89
CA PHE A 272 -14.87 -12.03 -7.87
C PHE A 272 -15.78 -10.89 -7.34
N GLY A 273 -15.66 -9.68 -7.89
CA GLY A 273 -16.37 -8.52 -7.38
C GLY A 273 -17.83 -8.45 -7.82
N ASP A 274 -18.68 -7.94 -6.93
CA ASP A 274 -20.12 -7.74 -7.15
C ASP A 274 -20.48 -6.26 -7.43
N GLY A 275 -19.48 -5.38 -7.56
CA GLY A 275 -19.63 -3.97 -7.91
C GLY A 275 -20.23 -3.08 -6.81
N GLN A 276 -20.46 -3.61 -5.60
CA GLN A 276 -21.01 -2.85 -4.48
C GLN A 276 -20.01 -1.89 -3.83
N VAL A 277 -18.71 -2.22 -3.87
CA VAL A 277 -17.64 -1.36 -3.36
C VAL A 277 -17.04 -0.54 -4.51
N PRO A 278 -17.11 0.80 -4.49
CA PRO A 278 -16.56 1.62 -5.56
C PRO A 278 -15.01 1.62 -5.54
N PRO A 279 -14.34 1.71 -6.70
CA PRO A 279 -12.87 1.66 -6.78
C PRO A 279 -12.16 2.73 -5.94
N SER A 280 -12.72 3.93 -5.76
CA SER A 280 -12.07 4.97 -4.95
C SER A 280 -12.17 4.73 -3.43
N ARG A 281 -13.01 3.79 -2.98
CA ARG A 281 -13.00 3.34 -1.58
C ARG A 281 -11.89 2.34 -1.29
N MET A 282 -11.36 1.66 -2.30
CA MET A 282 -10.36 0.61 -2.11
C MET A 282 -9.12 1.10 -1.35
N PRO A 283 -8.56 2.31 -1.60
CA PRO A 283 -7.42 2.83 -0.85
C PRO A 283 -7.69 3.03 0.64
N LEU A 284 -8.87 3.54 1.02
CA LEU A 284 -9.27 3.67 2.42
C LEU A 284 -9.37 2.30 3.10
N LEU A 285 -10.09 1.36 2.46
CA LEU A 285 -10.31 0.01 2.99
C LEU A 285 -8.98 -0.75 3.12
N ALA A 286 -8.12 -0.66 2.11
CA ALA A 286 -6.81 -1.29 2.09
C ALA A 286 -5.88 -0.74 3.18
N ALA A 287 -5.87 0.59 3.37
CA ALA A 287 -5.10 1.23 4.42
C ALA A 287 -5.53 0.74 5.82
N ILE A 288 -6.84 0.65 6.06
CA ILE A 288 -7.40 0.20 7.34
C ILE A 288 -7.08 -1.28 7.56
N GLY A 289 -7.39 -2.15 6.61
CA GLY A 289 -7.12 -3.59 6.71
C GLY A 289 -5.63 -3.89 6.89
N GLY A 290 -4.76 -3.25 6.09
CA GLY A 290 -3.31 -3.41 6.19
C GLY A 290 -2.75 -2.95 7.53
N SER A 291 -3.24 -1.84 8.08
CA SER A 291 -2.87 -1.35 9.42
C SER A 291 -3.26 -2.36 10.51
N MET A 292 -4.51 -2.86 10.50
CA MET A 292 -5.01 -3.82 11.50
C MET A 292 -4.18 -5.11 11.53
N VAL A 293 -3.89 -5.67 10.35
CA VAL A 293 -3.09 -6.90 10.23
C VAL A 293 -1.64 -6.65 10.65
N THR A 294 -1.02 -5.57 10.18
CA THR A 294 0.38 -5.28 10.50
C THR A 294 0.59 -5.06 11.99
N ARG A 295 -0.32 -4.35 12.65
CA ARG A 295 -0.31 -4.16 14.12
C ARG A 295 -0.44 -5.49 14.83
N THR A 296 -1.39 -6.33 14.40
CA THR A 296 -1.59 -7.67 14.98
C THR A 296 -0.37 -8.57 14.79
N ALA A 297 0.25 -8.59 13.61
CA ALA A 297 1.47 -9.34 13.33
C ALA A 297 2.63 -8.88 14.21
N SER A 298 2.78 -7.56 14.40
CA SER A 298 3.77 -6.97 15.31
C SER A 298 3.56 -7.42 16.75
N ARG A 299 2.31 -7.41 17.23
CA ARG A 299 1.96 -7.88 18.58
C ARG A 299 2.30 -9.35 18.78
N VAL A 300 1.91 -10.19 17.83
CA VAL A 300 2.17 -11.64 17.89
C VAL A 300 3.67 -11.93 17.87
N ALA A 301 4.43 -11.33 16.96
CA ALA A 301 5.89 -11.51 16.92
C ALA A 301 6.56 -11.02 18.21
N PHE A 302 6.16 -9.84 18.72
CA PHE A 302 6.68 -9.32 19.97
C PHE A 302 6.35 -10.21 21.17
N SER A 303 5.17 -10.83 21.22
CA SER A 303 4.81 -11.75 22.31
C SER A 303 5.69 -13.00 22.37
N LYS A 304 6.30 -13.39 21.24
CA LYS A 304 7.20 -14.54 21.14
C LYS A 304 8.66 -14.17 21.42
N GLU A 305 9.13 -13.12 20.75
CA GLU A 305 10.55 -12.78 20.73
C GLU A 305 10.93 -11.67 21.73
N GLY A 306 9.94 -11.01 22.33
CA GLY A 306 10.13 -9.94 23.30
C GLY A 306 11.02 -8.81 22.77
N ARG A 307 12.06 -8.46 23.55
CA ARG A 307 13.02 -7.40 23.19
C ARG A 307 13.79 -7.71 21.88
N GLY A 308 13.99 -8.99 21.60
CA GLY A 308 14.78 -9.49 20.48
C GLY A 308 14.10 -9.38 19.13
N VAL A 309 12.78 -9.12 19.08
CA VAL A 309 12.01 -9.12 17.83
C VAL A 309 12.64 -8.21 16.77
N VAL A 310 12.81 -8.77 15.58
CA VAL A 310 13.22 -8.12 14.34
C VAL A 310 12.12 -8.26 13.27
N THR A 311 12.25 -7.53 12.16
CA THR A 311 11.22 -7.51 11.10
C THR A 311 10.98 -8.91 10.49
N GLN A 312 12.01 -9.73 10.40
CA GLN A 312 11.90 -11.08 9.85
C GLN A 312 10.97 -11.98 10.67
N ASP A 313 10.91 -11.78 12.00
CA ASP A 313 10.04 -12.55 12.90
C ASP A 313 8.56 -12.20 12.72
N MET A 314 8.25 -11.04 12.13
CA MET A 314 6.88 -10.64 11.83
C MET A 314 6.31 -11.34 10.59
N LEU A 315 7.16 -11.69 9.61
CA LEU A 315 6.73 -12.33 8.35
C LEU A 315 5.91 -13.62 8.53
N PRO A 316 6.32 -14.60 9.35
CA PRO A 316 5.53 -15.82 9.55
C PRO A 316 4.21 -15.58 10.31
N GLU A 317 4.07 -14.42 10.97
CA GLU A 317 2.87 -14.10 11.76
C GLU A 317 1.78 -13.39 10.95
N ILE A 318 2.09 -12.93 9.72
CA ILE A 318 1.15 -12.20 8.85
C ILE A 318 -0.14 -13.01 8.60
N GLY A 319 -0.03 -14.29 8.22
CA GLY A 319 -1.20 -15.12 7.95
C GLY A 319 -2.06 -15.39 9.21
N LYS A 320 -1.42 -15.55 10.38
CA LYS A 320 -2.15 -15.72 11.65
C LYS A 320 -2.82 -14.41 12.08
N ALA A 321 -2.16 -13.29 11.86
CA ALA A 321 -2.71 -11.97 12.11
C ALA A 321 -3.94 -11.70 11.24
N PHE A 322 -3.90 -12.09 9.96
CA PHE A 322 -5.06 -12.03 9.07
C PHE A 322 -6.26 -12.82 9.62
N ALA A 323 -6.06 -14.09 9.97
CA ALA A 323 -7.12 -14.93 10.54
C ALA A 323 -7.68 -14.35 11.86
N SER A 324 -6.80 -13.83 12.72
CA SER A 324 -7.22 -13.18 13.97
C SER A 324 -8.04 -11.90 13.74
N VAL A 325 -7.80 -11.17 12.65
CA VAL A 325 -8.51 -9.92 12.35
C VAL A 325 -9.85 -10.20 11.68
N PHE A 326 -9.91 -11.09 10.69
CA PHE A 326 -11.11 -11.30 9.85
C PHE A 326 -11.97 -12.52 10.25
N GLY A 327 -11.53 -13.26 11.27
CA GLY A 327 -12.22 -14.40 11.90
C GLY A 327 -11.70 -15.75 11.39
N GLU A 328 -11.78 -16.80 12.22
CA GLU A 328 -11.43 -18.16 11.82
C GLU A 328 -12.38 -18.73 10.75
N ASP A 329 -13.63 -18.26 10.67
CA ASP A 329 -14.61 -18.56 9.61
C ASP A 329 -14.36 -17.81 8.29
N ALA A 330 -13.27 -17.02 8.21
CA ALA A 330 -12.50 -16.91 6.97
C ALA A 330 -11.98 -18.29 6.50
N GLN A 331 -12.28 -19.38 7.19
CA GLN A 331 -12.19 -20.75 6.71
C GLN A 331 -13.56 -21.34 6.29
N GLY A 332 -14.58 -20.50 6.12
CA GLY A 332 -15.87 -20.84 5.52
C GLY A 332 -17.05 -20.65 6.46
N GLN A 333 -17.90 -19.67 6.17
CA GLN A 333 -19.24 -19.89 5.61
C GLN A 333 -19.79 -18.57 5.04
N ASP A 334 -20.64 -18.71 4.01
CA ASP A 334 -21.24 -17.71 3.12
C ASP A 334 -20.37 -16.99 2.08
N LYS A 335 -19.03 -16.98 2.18
CA LYS A 335 -18.12 -16.61 1.05
C LYS A 335 -17.07 -17.65 0.65
N GLY A 336 -17.11 -18.86 1.22
CA GLY A 336 -15.95 -19.77 1.17
C GLY A 336 -14.81 -19.28 2.06
N LYS A 337 -13.70 -20.01 2.13
CA LYS A 337 -12.49 -19.59 2.87
C LYS A 337 -12.06 -18.20 2.34
N LEU A 338 -11.77 -17.19 3.17
CA LEU A 338 -11.12 -15.91 2.82
C LEU A 338 -9.62 -15.99 3.05
#